data_AF-A0A6A5N7T0-F1
#
_entry.id   AF-A0A6A5N7T0-F1
#
_cell.length_a   1.000
_cell.length_b   1.000
_cell.length_c   1.000
_cell.angle_alpha   90.00
_cell.angle_beta   90.00
_cell.angle_gamma   90.00
#
_symmetry.space_group_name_H-M   'P 1'
#
loop_
_entity.id
_entity.type
_entity.pdbx_description
1 polymer ?
#
loop_
_entity_poly.entity_id
_entity_poly.type
_entity_poly.pdbx_seq_one_letter_code
_entity_poly.pdbx_strand_id
1 'polypeptide(L)'
;MFCSKVGAVPWRKLVEAKKYLSLHEKVMNWDDSACTEAFDNAKIRFSASIKGIPCAISLPDPDIYIDDIHWNSIVDDELESEKNVSIDEGVVILDPSILYNQIFGCIGWGDAEVVDPSKQHTLVADATYHRRI
;
A
#
# COMPACT_ATOMS: atom_id res chain seq x y z
N MET A 1 4.17 -22.06 3.36
CA MET A 1 4.82 -21.12 4.29
C MET A 1 5.18 -19.84 3.50
N PHE A 2 4.17 -19.05 3.11
CA PHE A 2 4.36 -17.84 2.30
C PHE A 2 4.84 -16.67 3.19
N CYS A 3 4.12 -16.41 4.29
CA CYS A 3 4.40 -15.28 5.17
C CYS A 3 5.82 -15.28 5.76
N SER A 4 6.40 -16.45 6.03
CA SER A 4 7.75 -16.53 6.56
C SER A 4 8.85 -16.49 5.50
N LYS A 5 8.60 -17.00 4.29
CA LYS A 5 9.61 -17.10 3.22
C LYS A 5 9.65 -15.85 2.35
N VAL A 6 8.49 -15.29 2.04
CA VAL A 6 8.34 -14.12 1.19
C VAL A 6 8.18 -12.86 2.04
N GLY A 7 7.31 -12.91 3.05
CA GLY A 7 7.07 -11.76 3.93
C GLY A 7 8.08 -11.59 5.07
N ALA A 8 9.01 -12.53 5.25
CA ALA A 8 9.94 -12.57 6.39
C ALA A 8 9.26 -12.43 7.77
N VAL A 9 7.97 -12.79 7.89
CA VAL A 9 7.19 -12.71 9.13
C VAL A 9 7.29 -14.04 9.89
N PRO A 10 7.88 -14.06 11.10
CA PRO A 10 7.90 -15.27 11.93
C PRO A 10 6.49 -15.69 12.34
N TRP A 11 6.22 -17.00 12.32
CA TRP A 11 4.91 -17.55 12.72
C TRP A 11 4.47 -17.11 14.12
N ARG A 12 5.42 -17.02 15.07
CA ARG A 12 5.16 -16.57 16.44
C ARG A 12 4.54 -15.16 16.48
N LYS A 13 5.07 -14.22 15.69
CA LYS A 13 4.55 -12.86 15.62
C LYS A 13 3.11 -12.83 15.11
N LEU A 14 2.78 -13.66 14.12
CA LEU A 14 1.44 -13.75 13.56
C LEU A 14 0.44 -14.29 14.60
N VAL A 15 0.82 -15.33 15.34
CA VAL A 15 -0.01 -15.89 16.42
C VAL A 15 -0.21 -14.90 17.56
N GLU A 16 0.82 -14.15 17.95
CA GLU A 16 0.72 -13.10 18.96
C GLU A 16 -0.19 -11.96 18.50
N ALA A 17 0.00 -11.45 17.28
CA ALA A 17 -0.84 -10.40 16.71
C ALA A 17 -2.32 -10.80 16.64
N LYS A 18 -2.61 -12.07 16.32
CA LYS A 18 -3.98 -12.60 16.28
C LYS A 18 -4.71 -12.46 17.63
N LYS A 19 -4.01 -12.47 18.77
CA LYS A 19 -4.63 -12.27 20.09
C LYS A 19 -5.22 -10.88 20.26
N TYR A 20 -4.68 -9.88 19.56
CA TYR A 20 -5.17 -8.50 19.61
C TYR A 20 -6.30 -8.25 18.61
N LEU A 21 -6.50 -9.15 17.64
CA LEU A 21 -7.58 -9.03 16.66
C LEU A 21 -8.97 -9.04 17.34
N SER A 22 -9.12 -9.75 18.47
CA SER A 22 -10.37 -9.77 19.24
C SER A 22 -10.73 -8.42 19.86
N LEU A 23 -9.79 -7.47 19.97
CA LEU A 23 -10.09 -6.10 20.42
C LEU A 23 -10.87 -5.31 19.36
N HIS A 24 -10.84 -5.76 18.11
CA HIS A 24 -11.47 -5.10 16.98
C HIS A 24 -12.49 -6.03 16.34
N GLU A 25 -13.65 -6.20 16.99
CA GLU A 25 -14.72 -7.09 16.54
C GLU A 25 -15.14 -6.85 15.08
N LYS A 26 -15.19 -5.57 14.66
CA LYS A 26 -15.48 -5.20 13.26
C LYS A 26 -14.47 -5.79 12.26
N VAL A 27 -13.19 -5.83 12.62
CA VAL A 27 -12.13 -6.39 11.77
C VAL A 27 -12.17 -7.92 11.83
N MET A 28 -12.41 -8.49 13.02
CA MET A 28 -12.52 -9.94 13.21
C MET A 28 -13.68 -10.54 12.40
N ASN A 29 -14.81 -9.82 12.33
CA ASN A 29 -16.04 -10.23 11.66
C ASN A 29 -16.23 -9.51 10.31
N TRP A 30 -15.16 -8.99 9.71
CA TRP A 30 -15.25 -8.31 8.43
C TRP A 30 -15.68 -9.31 7.35
N ASP A 31 -16.82 -9.04 6.71
CA ASP A 31 -17.24 -9.72 5.49
C ASP A 31 -16.33 -9.34 4.30
N ASP A 32 -15.56 -10.31 3.82
CA ASP A 32 -14.65 -10.20 2.69
C ASP A 32 -15.25 -10.74 1.38
N SER A 33 -16.58 -10.94 1.33
CA SER A 33 -17.32 -11.42 0.15
C SER A 33 -17.03 -10.60 -1.10
N ALA A 34 -16.93 -9.27 -0.98
CA ALA A 34 -16.59 -8.37 -2.08
C ALA A 34 -15.19 -8.66 -2.67
N CYS A 35 -14.22 -9.02 -1.83
CA CYS A 35 -12.87 -9.38 -2.27
C CYS A 35 -12.89 -10.73 -3.03
N THR A 36 -13.65 -11.70 -2.51
CA THR A 36 -13.85 -12.99 -3.16
C THR A 36 -14.47 -12.83 -4.54
N GLU A 37 -15.55 -12.04 -4.65
CA GLU A 37 -16.21 -11.75 -5.93
C GLU A 37 -15.24 -11.07 -6.91
N ALA A 38 -14.51 -10.05 -6.46
CA ALA A 38 -13.54 -9.33 -7.30
C ALA A 38 -12.46 -10.28 -7.85
N PHE A 39 -11.94 -11.19 -7.02
CA PHE A 39 -10.93 -12.16 -7.41
C PHE A 39 -11.46 -13.17 -8.42
N ASP A 40 -12.65 -13.73 -8.18
CA ASP A 40 -13.27 -14.69 -9.09
C ASP A 40 -13.61 -14.06 -10.44
N ASN A 41 -14.13 -12.84 -10.43
CA ASN A 41 -14.38 -12.05 -11.64
C ASN A 41 -13.09 -11.81 -12.42
N ALA A 42 -11.99 -11.43 -11.76
CA ALA A 42 -10.68 -11.27 -12.40
C ALA A 42 -10.16 -12.57 -13.03
N LYS A 43 -10.30 -13.70 -12.32
CA LYS A 43 -9.91 -15.02 -12.81
C LYS A 43 -10.71 -15.43 -14.04
N ILE A 44 -12.01 -15.17 -14.07
CA ILE A 44 -12.87 -15.44 -15.23
C ILE A 44 -12.43 -14.60 -16.42
N ARG A 45 -12.21 -13.28 -16.24
CA ARG A 45 -11.71 -12.39 -17.29
C ARG A 45 -10.36 -12.87 -17.85
N PHE A 46 -9.42 -13.22 -16.97
CA PHE A 46 -8.10 -13.72 -17.38
C PHE A 46 -8.20 -15.03 -18.17
N SER A 47 -9.02 -15.98 -17.71
CA SER A 47 -9.25 -17.25 -18.40
C SER A 47 -9.92 -17.05 -19.77
N ALA A 48 -10.89 -16.15 -19.87
CA ALA A 48 -11.53 -15.78 -21.14
C ALA A 48 -10.52 -15.16 -22.12
N SER A 49 -9.65 -14.27 -21.64
CA SER A 49 -8.56 -13.68 -22.43
C SER A 49 -7.60 -14.74 -22.99
N ILE A 50 -7.20 -15.72 -22.18
CA ILE A 50 -6.31 -16.81 -22.63
C ILE A 50 -6.98 -17.64 -23.72
N LYS A 51 -8.29 -17.87 -23.62
CA LYS A 51 -9.06 -18.68 -24.58
C LYS A 51 -9.52 -17.89 -25.81
N GLY A 52 -9.32 -16.56 -25.83
CA GLY A 52 -9.83 -15.69 -26.90
C GLY A 52 -11.35 -15.60 -26.96
N ILE A 53 -12.06 -15.83 -25.84
CA ILE A 53 -13.52 -15.79 -25.77
C ILE A 53 -13.95 -14.45 -25.15
N PRO A 54 -15.04 -13.81 -25.64
CA PRO A 54 -15.59 -12.62 -25.01
C PRO A 54 -15.98 -12.87 -23.55
N CYS A 55 -15.62 -11.93 -22.66
CA CYS A 55 -16.05 -11.95 -21.26
C CYS A 55 -17.17 -10.94 -21.04
N ALA A 56 -18.29 -11.37 -20.47
CA ALA A 56 -19.42 -10.50 -20.16
C ALA A 56 -19.26 -9.69 -18.85
N ILE A 57 -18.23 -10.00 -18.06
CA ILE A 57 -17.99 -9.36 -16.77
C ILE A 57 -17.23 -8.05 -17.00
N SER A 58 -17.91 -6.92 -16.78
CA SER A 58 -17.32 -5.57 -16.87
C SER A 58 -16.19 -5.39 -15.87
N LEU A 59 -15.32 -4.41 -16.10
CA LEU A 59 -14.34 -4.00 -15.10
C LEU A 59 -15.05 -3.37 -13.89
N PRO A 60 -14.52 -3.54 -12.66
CA PRO A 60 -15.02 -2.81 -11.51
C PRO A 60 -14.76 -1.31 -11.72
N ASP A 61 -15.65 -0.48 -11.20
CA ASP A 61 -15.47 0.97 -11.17
C ASP A 61 -14.33 1.30 -10.19
N PRO A 62 -13.25 1.96 -10.64
CA PRO A 62 -12.13 2.33 -9.77
C PRO A 62 -12.52 3.36 -8.70
N ASP A 63 -13.57 4.14 -8.93
CA ASP A 63 -13.94 5.28 -8.10
C ASP A 63 -15.12 4.98 -7.17
N ILE A 64 -15.62 3.73 -7.14
CA ILE A 64 -16.81 3.33 -6.36
C ILE A 64 -16.70 3.58 -4.85
N TYR A 65 -15.49 3.68 -4.31
CA TYR A 65 -15.21 3.98 -2.90
C TYR A 65 -14.54 5.33 -2.68
N ILE A 66 -14.40 6.15 -3.74
CA ILE A 66 -13.88 7.50 -3.62
C ILE A 66 -15.08 8.42 -3.38
N ASP A 67 -15.17 8.98 -2.19
CA ASP A 67 -16.19 9.97 -1.88
C ASP A 67 -16.01 11.21 -2.77
N ASP A 68 -17.12 11.79 -3.23
CA ASP A 68 -17.10 13.06 -3.95
C ASP A 68 -16.65 14.19 -3.01
N ILE A 69 -15.39 14.60 -3.12
CA ILE A 69 -14.84 15.68 -2.30
C ILE A 69 -15.33 17.03 -2.84
N HIS A 70 -16.20 17.67 -2.07
CA HIS A 70 -16.56 19.08 -2.29
C HIS A 70 -15.49 20.01 -1.71
N TRP A 71 -14.49 20.36 -2.53
CA TRP A 71 -13.39 21.27 -2.15
C TRP A 71 -13.83 22.66 -1.65
N ASN A 72 -15.07 23.06 -1.93
CA ASN A 72 -15.64 24.35 -1.55
C ASN A 72 -16.63 24.25 -0.37
N SER A 73 -16.62 23.14 0.39
CA SER A 73 -17.47 23.05 1.58
C SER A 73 -17.03 24.10 2.60
N ILE A 74 -18.02 24.82 3.16
CA ILE A 74 -17.78 25.68 4.32
C ILE A 74 -17.46 24.72 5.46
N VAL A 75 -16.23 24.78 5.95
CA VAL A 75 -15.80 23.99 7.10
C VAL A 75 -16.70 24.34 8.27
N ASP A 76 -17.33 23.32 8.87
CA ASP A 76 -18.09 23.49 10.10
C ASP A 76 -17.08 23.69 11.23
N ASP A 77 -17.07 24.87 11.87
CA ASP A 77 -16.14 25.24 12.95
C ASP A 77 -16.22 24.26 14.15
N GLU A 78 -17.27 23.43 14.23
CA GLU A 78 -17.40 22.37 15.24
C GLU A 78 -16.43 21.19 15.01
N LEU A 79 -16.00 20.92 13.77
CA LEU A 79 -15.07 19.82 13.44
C LEU A 79 -13.61 20.15 13.77
N GLU A 80 -13.28 21.43 13.88
CA GLU A 80 -11.98 21.93 14.37
C GLU A 80 -11.88 21.92 15.92
N SER A 81 -12.98 21.59 16.63
CA SER A 81 -13.04 21.58 18.09
C SER A 81 -12.51 20.28 18.74
N GLU A 82 -12.02 19.32 17.95
CA GLU A 82 -11.23 18.19 18.43
C GLU A 82 -9.81 18.63 18.86
N LYS A 83 -9.71 19.62 19.73
CA LYS A 83 -8.44 20.10 20.27
C LYS A 83 -8.40 19.91 21.79
N ASN A 84 -7.40 19.12 22.18
CA ASN A 84 -6.85 18.86 23.52
C ASN A 84 -7.47 17.69 24.29
N VAL A 85 -7.24 16.46 23.81
CA VAL A 85 -7.07 15.34 24.74
C VAL A 85 -5.83 15.64 25.59
N SER A 86 -5.99 15.68 26.92
CA SER A 86 -4.86 15.77 27.84
C SER A 86 -3.93 14.59 27.59
N ILE A 87 -2.67 14.87 27.28
CA ILE A 87 -1.64 13.84 27.18
C ILE A 87 -1.48 13.23 28.58
N ASP A 88 -2.12 12.09 28.80
CA ASP A 88 -1.81 11.23 29.94
C ASP A 88 -0.44 10.59 29.72
N GLU A 89 0.26 10.37 30.83
CA GLU A 89 1.67 9.99 30.90
C GLU A 89 1.86 8.56 30.34
N GLY A 90 1.95 8.46 29.01
CA GLY A 90 2.08 7.18 28.30
C GLY A 90 1.96 7.23 26.77
N VAL A 91 1.66 8.40 26.18
CA VAL A 91 1.56 8.54 24.72
C VAL A 91 2.95 8.68 24.09
N VAL A 92 3.38 7.65 23.35
CA VAL A 92 4.59 7.70 22.52
C VAL A 92 4.26 8.50 21.25
N ILE A 93 4.63 9.77 21.23
CA ILE A 93 4.60 10.59 20.02
C ILE A 93 5.70 10.06 19.10
N LEU A 94 5.31 9.45 17.97
CA LEU A 94 6.25 9.04 16.94
C LEU A 94 6.74 10.29 16.21
N ASP A 95 7.83 10.85 16.72
CA ASP A 95 8.54 11.96 16.09
C ASP A 95 9.02 11.56 14.68
N PRO A 96 8.74 12.35 13.63
CA PRO A 96 9.20 12.09 12.26
C PRO A 96 10.72 11.90 12.13
N SER A 97 11.50 12.49 13.05
CA SER A 97 12.96 12.32 13.09
C SER A 97 13.39 10.91 13.55
N ILE A 98 12.55 10.18 14.27
CA ILE A 98 12.75 8.75 14.60
C ILE A 98 12.60 7.90 13.33
N LEU A 99 11.64 8.26 12.46
CA LEU A 99 11.44 7.62 11.16
C LEU A 99 12.60 7.90 10.19
N TYR A 100 13.24 9.07 10.30
CA TYR A 100 14.32 9.48 9.38
C TYR A 100 15.60 8.63 9.56
N ASN A 101 15.88 8.19 10.78
CA ASN A 101 17.06 7.37 11.09
C ASN A 101 16.80 5.86 11.02
N GLN A 102 15.53 5.46 10.93
CA GLN A 102 15.13 4.08 10.72
C GLN A 102 14.58 3.95 9.31
N ILE A 103 15.43 3.56 8.38
CA ILE A 103 14.98 3.08 7.06
C ILE A 103 14.23 1.75 7.31
N PHE A 104 12.97 1.84 7.71
CA PHE A 104 12.02 0.80 7.37
C PHE A 104 11.92 0.88 5.86
N GLY A 105 12.50 -0.10 5.17
CA GLY A 105 12.20 -0.29 3.76
C GLY A 105 10.69 -0.48 3.67
N CYS A 106 9.96 0.57 3.32
CA CYS A 106 8.63 0.43 2.77
C CYS A 106 8.85 -0.41 1.51
N ILE A 107 8.59 -1.71 1.62
CA ILE A 107 8.52 -2.59 0.47
C ILE A 107 7.25 -2.15 -0.25
N GLY A 108 7.39 -1.08 -1.03
CA GLY A 108 6.31 -0.53 -1.82
C GLY A 108 5.81 -1.60 -2.78
N TRP A 109 4.52 -1.52 -3.11
CA TRP A 109 3.92 -2.31 -4.19
C TRP A 109 4.29 -1.73 -5.56
N GLY A 110 5.58 -1.51 -5.79
CA GLY A 110 6.11 -1.03 -7.05
C GLY A 110 7.25 -1.94 -7.46
N ASP A 111 7.25 -2.35 -8.73
CA ASP A 111 8.38 -2.97 -9.39
C ASP A 111 9.63 -2.10 -9.19
N ALA A 112 10.38 -2.37 -8.13
CA ALA A 112 11.74 -1.89 -8.02
C ALA A 112 12.52 -2.74 -9.02
N GLU A 113 12.66 -2.25 -10.26
CA GLU A 113 13.61 -2.83 -11.19
C GLU A 113 14.98 -2.86 -10.49
N VAL A 114 15.51 -4.07 -10.36
CA VAL A 114 16.81 -4.30 -9.75
C VAL A 114 17.84 -3.63 -10.64
N VAL A 115 18.34 -2.46 -10.22
CA VAL A 115 19.45 -1.80 -10.89
C VAL A 115 20.70 -2.65 -10.67
N ASP A 116 21.15 -3.29 -11.74
CA ASP A 116 22.41 -4.04 -11.81
C ASP A 116 23.60 -3.09 -11.56
N PRO A 117 24.43 -3.33 -10.52
CA PRO A 117 25.60 -2.51 -10.21
C PRO A 117 26.69 -2.50 -11.30
N SER A 118 26.62 -3.39 -12.29
CA SER A 118 27.69 -3.58 -13.28
C SER A 118 27.76 -2.55 -14.41
N LYS A 119 26.86 -1.55 -14.47
CA LYS A 119 26.87 -0.52 -15.53
C LYS A 119 27.55 0.81 -15.18
N GLN A 120 28.22 0.93 -14.03
CA GLN A 120 28.87 2.19 -13.63
C GLN A 120 30.21 2.51 -14.34
N HIS A 121 30.65 1.72 -15.32
CA HIS A 121 31.97 1.89 -15.93
C HIS A 121 31.95 2.06 -17.46
N THR A 122 31.03 2.84 -18.05
CA THR A 122 31.15 3.27 -19.47
C THR A 122 30.47 4.61 -19.80
N LEU A 123 30.48 5.61 -18.90
CA LEU A 123 29.94 6.95 -19.20
C LEU A 123 30.95 8.10 -19.08
N VAL A 124 32.26 7.80 -19.12
CA VAL A 124 33.32 8.83 -19.07
C VAL A 124 33.87 9.18 -20.48
N ALA A 125 33.46 8.47 -21.54
CA ALA A 125 34.01 8.69 -22.88
C ALA A 125 33.19 9.62 -23.80
N ASP A 126 31.89 9.82 -23.57
CA ASP A 126 31.02 10.51 -24.54
C ASP A 126 30.76 12.01 -24.26
N ALA A 127 31.28 12.56 -23.16
CA ALA A 127 31.04 13.96 -22.80
C ALA A 127 31.97 14.98 -23.50
N THR A 128 32.80 14.56 -24.47
CA THR A 128 33.88 15.41 -25.02
C THR A 128 33.78 15.75 -26.50
N TYR A 129 32.64 15.56 -27.17
CA TYR A 129 32.51 15.86 -28.61
C TYR A 129 31.68 17.12 -28.97
N HIS A 130 30.95 17.75 -28.06
CA HIS A 130 30.09 18.91 -28.41
C HIS A 130 30.45 20.26 -27.79
N ARG A 131 31.73 20.49 -27.45
CA ARG A 131 32.17 21.83 -27.05
C ARG A 131 33.56 22.18 -27.57
N ARG A 132 33.62 22.60 -28.84
CA ARG A 132 34.59 23.59 -29.35
C ARG A 132 34.14 24.11 -30.73
N ILE A 133 33.64 25.35 -30.70
CA ILE A 133 33.94 26.37 -31.72
C ILE A 133 35.43 26.70 -31.58
#